data_AF-A0A450ZFS2-F1
#
_entry.id   AF-A0A450ZFS2-F1
#
_cell.length_a   1.000
_cell.length_b   1.000
_cell.length_c   1.000
_cell.angle_alpha   90.00
_cell.angle_beta   90.00
_cell.angle_gamma   90.00
#
_symmetry.space_group_name_H-M   'P 1'
#
loop_
_entity.id
_entity.type
_entity.pdbx_description
1 polymer ?
#
loop_
_entity_poly.entity_id
_entity_poly.type
_entity_poly.pdbx_seq_one_letter_code
_entity_poly.pdbx_strand_id
1 'polypeptide(L)'
;MRWISTPESVENNEPTVLAIVETVLAVAAYWGIAWWFDTHIHLLVSICVAPLLLLRSKESTEKGVRWFVDYWEDETEITLRGTPILFWGIPPLAGLACAAPAYGLAYVLLTTSLTDKDILWILLAGSIGIGILSTMISLTTVNVWNARISPSAELLTISVGGATAAGGMAAGGEGTTILVVAAVAVVGTRVGFALREVVSVPFSVGFWLRSLGIRILATLRYPVQGIKSLPNNWRRILLAVDSHHAPELVPGMAIHHFPVEGQETAEAFFLSTVAKEVFYGEGGEIWWADWIARLFLFPVIPIFFLPGLFYRWSIKSTCWFYLPLVYLGNGLRWRPHTDKEKAFLVITLHKSREESFRRWIAILTVLITVVITVINHPAIFKEIASLRESAPYAPPLLVYLWPFDLSTLHIVGKGEAPATPSPLPRGGQFPPFTD
;
A
#
# COMPACT_ATOMS: atom_id res chain seq x y z
N MET A 1 -26.76 18.71 4.06
CA MET A 1 -25.38 18.19 4.04
C MET A 1 -25.09 17.71 5.45
N ARG A 2 -24.66 16.46 5.64
CA ARG A 2 -24.42 15.91 6.99
C ARG A 2 -23.02 16.27 7.46
N TRP A 3 -22.77 16.30 8.77
CA TRP A 3 -21.42 16.51 9.30
C TRP A 3 -20.55 15.25 9.16
N ILE A 4 -21.11 14.08 9.51
CA ILE A 4 -20.44 12.77 9.54
C ILE A 4 -21.28 11.77 8.75
N SER A 5 -20.63 10.77 8.16
CA SER A 5 -21.26 9.68 7.40
C SER A 5 -21.89 8.63 8.30
N THR A 6 -23.07 8.15 7.91
CA THR A 6 -23.70 6.92 8.42
C THR A 6 -23.73 5.88 7.31
N PRO A 7 -23.84 4.58 7.60
CA PRO A 7 -23.95 3.55 6.57
C PRO A 7 -25.06 3.84 5.54
N GLU A 8 -26.25 4.29 5.99
CA GLU A 8 -27.34 4.65 5.06
C GLU A 8 -27.01 5.90 4.24
N SER A 9 -26.36 6.90 4.84
CA SER A 9 -25.89 8.11 4.14
C SER A 9 -24.89 7.76 3.04
N VAL A 10 -23.97 6.82 3.31
CA VAL A 10 -22.98 6.34 2.34
C VAL A 10 -23.64 5.56 1.21
N GLU A 11 -24.66 4.75 1.51
CA GLU A 11 -25.43 3.99 0.51
C GLU A 11 -26.24 4.93 -0.41
N ASN A 12 -26.86 5.96 0.17
CA ASN A 12 -27.59 7.00 -0.57
C ASN A 12 -26.67 8.02 -1.27
N ASN A 13 -25.34 7.88 -1.14
CA ASN A 13 -24.33 8.80 -1.66
C ASN A 13 -24.52 10.26 -1.19
N GLU A 14 -25.06 10.46 0.01
CA GLU A 14 -25.28 11.78 0.60
C GLU A 14 -23.93 12.43 0.98
N PRO A 15 -23.72 13.73 0.68
CA PRO A 15 -22.44 14.36 0.89
C PRO A 15 -22.26 14.75 2.36
N THR A 16 -21.07 14.51 2.90
CA THR A 16 -20.68 14.84 4.27
C THR A 16 -19.59 15.91 4.28
N VAL A 17 -19.66 16.81 5.26
CA VAL A 17 -18.66 17.89 5.44
C VAL A 17 -17.30 17.27 5.73
N LEU A 18 -17.24 16.24 6.57
CA LEU A 18 -15.99 15.56 6.91
C LEU A 18 -15.32 14.92 5.68
N ALA A 19 -16.08 14.26 4.80
CA ALA A 19 -15.52 13.65 3.59
C ALA A 19 -14.90 14.68 2.64
N ILE A 20 -15.51 15.87 2.53
CA ILE A 20 -15.01 16.99 1.73
C ILE A 20 -13.73 17.56 2.35
N VAL A 21 -13.73 17.81 3.66
CA VAL A 21 -12.53 18.31 4.37
C VAL A 21 -11.37 17.33 4.22
N GLU A 22 -11.62 16.03 4.42
CA GLU A 22 -10.61 14.99 4.17
C GLU A 22 -10.11 14.97 2.73
N THR A 23 -10.97 15.25 1.76
CA THR A 23 -10.57 15.31 0.34
C THR A 23 -9.62 16.48 0.11
N VAL A 24 -9.92 17.66 0.64
CA VAL A 24 -9.03 18.83 0.56
C VAL A 24 -7.70 18.58 1.28
N LEU A 25 -7.75 17.99 2.47
CA LEU A 25 -6.56 17.62 3.24
C LEU A 25 -5.71 16.58 2.52
N ALA A 26 -6.32 15.56 1.90
CA ALA A 26 -5.61 14.54 1.15
C ALA A 26 -4.90 15.13 -0.08
N VAL A 27 -5.55 16.04 -0.82
CA VAL A 27 -4.92 16.77 -1.93
C VAL A 27 -3.71 17.58 -1.43
N ALA A 28 -3.91 18.38 -0.38
CA ALA A 28 -2.84 19.22 0.18
C ALA A 28 -1.66 18.37 0.69
N ALA A 29 -1.93 17.26 1.40
CA ALA A 29 -0.91 16.37 1.91
C ALA A 29 -0.10 15.70 0.78
N TYR A 30 -0.76 15.16 -0.24
CA TYR A 30 -0.06 14.48 -1.34
C TYR A 30 0.78 15.43 -2.19
N TRP A 31 0.30 16.64 -2.45
CA TRP A 31 1.08 17.69 -3.10
C TRP A 31 2.21 18.20 -2.21
N GLY A 32 1.98 18.32 -0.90
CA GLY A 32 3.02 18.66 0.08
C GLY A 32 4.15 17.63 0.11
N ILE A 33 3.82 16.33 0.07
CA ILE A 33 4.81 15.25 -0.08
C ILE A 33 5.57 15.38 -1.40
N ALA A 34 4.86 15.66 -2.50
CA ALA A 34 5.51 15.82 -3.81
C ALA A 34 6.50 16.98 -3.84
N TRP A 35 6.12 18.11 -3.25
CA TRP A 35 7.00 19.27 -3.09
C TRP A 35 8.19 18.93 -2.19
N TRP A 36 7.94 18.34 -1.02
CA TRP A 36 8.97 18.11 -0.01
C TRP A 36 10.06 17.13 -0.48
N PHE A 37 9.66 16.08 -1.18
CA PHE A 37 10.57 15.03 -1.65
C PHE A 37 11.01 15.20 -3.11
N ASP A 38 10.56 16.27 -3.78
CA ASP A 38 10.77 16.53 -5.21
C ASP A 38 10.46 15.31 -6.10
N THR A 39 9.44 14.53 -5.70
CA THR A 39 9.03 13.31 -6.40
C THR A 39 7.53 13.33 -6.63
N HIS A 40 7.14 13.11 -7.89
CA HIS A 40 5.73 13.07 -8.29
C HIS A 40 5.26 11.62 -8.52
N ILE A 41 6.12 10.64 -8.24
CA ILE A 41 5.87 9.23 -8.56
C ILE A 41 4.63 8.73 -7.82
N HIS A 42 4.44 9.06 -6.54
CA HIS A 42 3.26 8.63 -5.79
C HIS A 42 1.96 9.23 -6.33
N LEU A 43 1.98 10.49 -6.80
CA LEU A 43 0.84 11.11 -7.47
C LEU A 43 0.53 10.42 -8.79
N LEU A 44 1.54 10.15 -9.62
CA LEU A 44 1.37 9.44 -10.90
C LEU A 44 0.85 8.02 -10.70
N VAL A 45 1.42 7.27 -9.76
CA VAL A 45 0.95 5.93 -9.40
C VAL A 45 -0.50 6.01 -8.90
N SER A 46 -0.83 6.98 -8.06
CA SER A 46 -2.20 7.18 -7.57
C SER A 46 -3.18 7.46 -8.72
N ILE A 47 -2.83 8.33 -9.66
CA ILE A 47 -3.63 8.62 -10.86
C ILE A 47 -3.78 7.34 -11.70
N CYS A 48 -2.72 6.59 -11.96
CA CYS A 48 -2.83 5.37 -12.77
C CYS A 48 -3.67 4.27 -12.10
N VAL A 49 -3.57 4.14 -10.77
CA VAL A 49 -4.21 3.06 -10.02
C VAL A 49 -5.67 3.39 -9.65
N ALA A 50 -6.02 4.67 -9.42
CA ALA A 50 -7.37 5.09 -9.03
C ALA A 50 -8.49 4.61 -9.98
N PRO A 51 -8.36 4.66 -11.33
CA PRO A 51 -9.39 4.14 -12.23
C PRO A 51 -9.69 2.67 -12.03
N LEU A 52 -8.67 1.81 -11.91
CA LEU A 52 -8.85 0.36 -11.72
C LEU A 52 -9.73 0.03 -10.51
N LEU A 53 -9.71 0.91 -9.52
CA LEU A 53 -10.40 0.79 -8.26
C LEU A 53 -11.80 1.40 -8.27
N LEU A 54 -11.96 2.49 -9.02
CA LEU A 54 -13.24 3.14 -9.26
C LEU A 54 -14.10 2.34 -10.24
N LEU A 55 -13.52 1.44 -11.03
CA LEU A 55 -14.19 0.53 -11.95
C LEU A 55 -14.97 -0.61 -11.25
N ARG A 56 -15.15 -0.59 -9.94
CA ARG A 56 -15.94 -1.61 -9.24
C ARG A 56 -17.44 -1.51 -9.57
N SER A 57 -18.02 -2.52 -10.19
CA SER A 57 -19.48 -2.65 -10.28
C SER A 57 -20.05 -3.38 -9.06
N LYS A 58 -21.39 -3.39 -8.89
CA LYS A 58 -22.02 -4.17 -7.81
C LYS A 58 -21.72 -5.66 -7.99
N GLU A 59 -21.83 -6.14 -9.23
CA GLU A 59 -21.56 -7.53 -9.63
C GLU A 59 -20.10 -7.92 -9.39
N SER A 60 -19.15 -7.03 -9.71
CA SER A 60 -17.74 -7.23 -9.39
C SER A 60 -17.49 -7.26 -7.88
N THR A 61 -18.21 -6.44 -7.12
CA THR A 61 -18.04 -6.34 -5.67
C THR A 61 -18.55 -7.62 -5.00
N GLU A 62 -19.78 -8.02 -5.33
CA GLU A 62 -20.39 -9.29 -4.90
C GLU A 62 -19.50 -10.49 -5.20
N LYS A 63 -18.97 -10.57 -6.43
CA LYS A 63 -18.07 -11.66 -6.83
C LYS A 63 -16.75 -11.62 -6.08
N GLY A 64 -16.19 -10.44 -5.85
CA GLY A 64 -14.97 -10.26 -5.05
C GLY A 64 -15.17 -10.68 -3.60
N VAL A 65 -16.31 -10.33 -2.99
CA VAL A 65 -16.68 -10.78 -1.63
C VAL A 65 -16.82 -12.30 -1.61
N ARG A 66 -17.56 -12.88 -2.55
CA ARG A 66 -17.71 -14.34 -2.62
C ARG A 66 -16.36 -15.06 -2.74
N TRP A 67 -15.50 -14.66 -3.68
CA TRP A 67 -14.16 -15.25 -3.82
C TRP A 67 -13.27 -15.10 -2.59
N PHE A 68 -13.49 -14.05 -1.81
CA PHE A 68 -12.75 -13.82 -0.58
C PHE A 68 -13.28 -14.68 0.57
N VAL A 69 -14.60 -14.81 0.71
CA VAL A 69 -15.25 -15.68 1.70
C VAL A 69 -14.96 -17.16 1.40
N ASP A 70 -15.16 -17.59 0.15
CA ASP A 70 -14.83 -18.94 -0.33
C ASP A 70 -13.36 -19.30 -0.04
N TYR A 71 -12.46 -18.32 -0.12
CA TYR A 71 -11.05 -18.51 0.24
C TYR A 71 -10.87 -18.63 1.76
N TRP A 72 -11.50 -17.76 2.54
CA TRP A 72 -11.34 -17.74 3.98
C TRP A 72 -11.83 -19.02 4.63
N GLU A 73 -12.91 -19.58 4.11
CA GLU A 73 -13.59 -20.75 4.68
C GLU A 73 -13.00 -22.08 4.19
N ASP A 74 -11.95 -22.01 3.35
CA ASP A 74 -11.23 -23.18 2.82
C ASP A 74 -12.14 -24.18 2.07
N GLU A 75 -13.38 -23.79 1.73
CA GLU A 75 -14.32 -24.62 0.96
C GLU A 75 -13.89 -24.79 -0.50
N THR A 76 -12.96 -23.97 -0.98
CA THR A 76 -12.31 -24.22 -2.26
C THR A 76 -11.19 -25.22 -2.07
N GLU A 77 -11.45 -26.51 -2.34
CA GLU A 77 -10.37 -27.46 -2.61
C GLU A 77 -9.41 -26.80 -3.60
N ILE A 78 -8.16 -26.55 -3.17
CA ILE A 78 -7.15 -25.84 -3.93
C ILE A 78 -6.66 -26.74 -5.07
N THR A 79 -7.55 -27.00 -6.03
CA THR A 79 -7.24 -27.77 -7.22
C THR A 79 -6.64 -26.82 -8.25
N LEU A 80 -5.53 -27.23 -8.86
CA LEU A 80 -4.80 -26.48 -9.88
C LEU A 80 -5.66 -26.13 -11.12
N ARG A 81 -6.84 -26.76 -11.26
CA ARG A 81 -7.83 -26.51 -12.31
C ARG A 81 -8.94 -25.53 -11.92
N GLY A 82 -9.27 -25.41 -10.63
CA GLY A 82 -10.37 -24.57 -10.13
C GLY A 82 -9.95 -23.14 -9.78
N THR A 83 -8.69 -22.95 -9.40
CA THR A 83 -8.15 -21.64 -9.04
C THR A 83 -7.43 -20.98 -10.22
N PRO A 84 -7.72 -19.70 -10.56
CA PRO A 84 -7.05 -19.01 -11.65
C PRO A 84 -5.54 -18.96 -11.40
N ILE A 85 -4.69 -19.17 -12.41
CA ILE A 85 -3.21 -19.20 -12.29
C ILE A 85 -2.64 -18.00 -11.50
N LEU A 86 -3.27 -16.83 -11.57
CA LEU A 86 -2.91 -15.65 -10.77
C LEU A 86 -2.96 -15.89 -9.25
N PHE A 87 -3.79 -16.80 -8.78
CA PHE A 87 -3.90 -17.23 -7.38
C PHE A 87 -2.57 -17.76 -6.84
N TRP A 88 -1.85 -18.54 -7.63
CA TRP A 88 -0.54 -19.09 -7.27
C TRP A 88 0.60 -18.09 -7.47
N GLY A 89 0.38 -17.07 -8.28
CA GLY A 89 1.33 -15.97 -8.46
C GLY A 89 1.38 -15.01 -7.28
N ILE A 90 0.31 -14.88 -6.50
CA ILE A 90 0.22 -13.90 -5.40
C ILE A 90 1.20 -14.22 -4.24
N PRO A 91 1.31 -15.46 -3.72
CA PRO A 91 2.27 -15.77 -2.66
C PRO A 91 3.74 -15.46 -3.02
N PRO A 92 4.29 -15.87 -4.18
CA PRO A 92 5.66 -15.50 -4.55
C PRO A 92 5.80 -14.01 -4.82
N LEU A 93 4.78 -13.33 -5.38
CA LEU A 93 4.81 -11.88 -5.56
C LEU A 93 4.82 -11.14 -4.21
N ALA A 94 4.07 -11.63 -3.22
CA ALA A 94 4.08 -11.12 -1.86
C ALA A 94 5.44 -11.35 -1.18
N GLY A 95 6.00 -12.56 -1.34
CA GLY A 95 7.36 -12.87 -0.90
C GLY A 95 8.39 -11.90 -1.49
N LEU A 96 8.32 -11.63 -2.80
CA LEU A 96 9.20 -10.67 -3.48
C LEU A 96 8.96 -9.23 -3.01
N ALA A 97 7.70 -8.82 -2.85
CA ALA A 97 7.33 -7.47 -2.39
C ALA A 97 7.76 -7.20 -0.94
N CYS A 98 7.83 -8.24 -0.09
CA CYS A 98 8.40 -8.14 1.26
C CYS A 98 9.93 -8.23 1.25
N ALA A 99 10.50 -9.08 0.40
CA ALA A 99 11.95 -9.26 0.29
C ALA A 99 12.66 -8.04 -0.29
N ALA A 100 12.05 -7.32 -1.24
CA ALA A 100 12.69 -6.17 -1.89
C ALA A 100 12.94 -4.97 -0.95
N PRO A 101 11.97 -4.52 -0.13
CA PRO A 101 12.22 -3.52 0.92
C PRO A 101 13.19 -4.05 1.97
N ALA A 102 13.07 -5.32 2.41
CA ALA A 102 14.02 -5.88 3.37
C ALA A 102 15.45 -5.85 2.82
N TYR A 103 15.64 -6.21 1.55
CA TYR A 103 16.93 -6.16 0.86
C TYR A 103 17.44 -4.72 0.66
N GLY A 104 16.58 -3.78 0.26
CA GLY A 104 16.93 -2.38 0.07
C GLY A 104 17.25 -1.66 1.39
N LEU A 105 16.45 -1.89 2.42
CA LEU A 105 16.67 -1.38 3.78
C LEU A 105 17.96 -1.96 4.34
N ALA A 106 18.22 -3.24 4.09
CA ALA A 106 19.47 -3.86 4.46
C ALA A 106 20.65 -3.24 3.75
N TYR A 107 20.58 -2.96 2.44
CA TYR A 107 21.64 -2.26 1.72
C TYR A 107 21.93 -0.88 2.34
N VAL A 108 20.89 -0.11 2.68
CA VAL A 108 21.05 1.20 3.35
C VAL A 108 21.64 1.06 4.75
N LEU A 109 21.16 0.11 5.56
CA LEU A 109 21.67 -0.16 6.91
C LEU A 109 23.11 -0.72 6.87
N LEU A 110 23.45 -1.52 5.85
CA LEU A 110 24.78 -2.07 5.59
C LEU A 110 25.79 -1.00 5.14
N THR A 111 25.33 0.06 4.48
CA THR A 111 26.20 1.10 3.91
C THR A 111 26.43 2.28 4.83
N THR A 112 25.58 2.50 5.85
CA THR A 112 25.58 3.75 6.63
C THR A 112 26.13 3.68 8.06
N SER A 113 26.46 2.51 8.64
CA SER A 113 26.98 2.48 10.03
C SER A 113 27.81 1.25 10.42
N LEU A 114 29.09 1.50 10.74
CA LEU A 114 30.01 0.80 11.68
C LEU A 114 30.45 -0.67 11.42
N THR A 115 31.62 -0.77 10.76
CA THR A 115 32.81 -1.60 11.06
C THR A 115 32.83 -3.13 11.11
N ASP A 116 31.72 -3.87 11.10
CA ASP A 116 31.79 -5.34 10.90
C ASP A 116 30.82 -5.79 9.82
N LYS A 117 31.29 -5.70 8.57
CA LYS A 117 30.54 -6.10 7.37
C LYS A 117 30.06 -7.56 7.46
N ASP A 118 30.84 -8.43 8.10
CA ASP A 118 30.55 -9.87 8.12
C ASP A 118 29.43 -10.25 9.10
N ILE A 119 29.33 -9.57 10.25
CA ILE A 119 28.28 -9.83 11.26
C ILE A 119 26.91 -9.39 10.72
N LEU A 120 26.87 -8.28 9.98
CA LEU A 120 25.62 -7.73 9.47
C LEU A 120 25.06 -8.52 8.27
N TRP A 121 25.92 -9.11 7.42
CA TRP A 121 25.50 -10.06 6.37
C TRP A 121 24.92 -11.34 6.95
N ILE A 122 25.49 -11.87 8.05
CA ILE A 122 24.97 -13.04 8.75
C ILE A 122 23.61 -12.74 9.39
N LEU A 123 23.42 -11.57 9.99
CA LEU A 123 22.14 -11.14 10.56
C LEU A 123 21.07 -10.87 9.49
N LEU A 124 21.46 -10.32 8.34
CA LEU A 124 20.54 -10.10 7.22
C LEU A 124 20.12 -11.42 6.57
N ALA A 125 21.08 -12.27 6.19
CA ALA A 125 20.79 -13.59 5.65
C ALA A 125 20.02 -14.44 6.66
N GLY A 126 20.31 -14.27 7.95
CA GLY A 126 19.54 -14.80 9.07
C GLY A 126 18.10 -14.29 9.07
N SER A 127 17.85 -12.98 8.94
CA SER A 127 16.50 -12.41 8.94
C SER A 127 15.67 -12.81 7.72
N ILE A 128 16.28 -12.88 6.53
CA ILE A 128 15.64 -13.35 5.30
C ILE A 128 15.37 -14.86 5.38
N GLY A 129 16.36 -15.62 5.85
CA GLY A 129 16.23 -17.06 6.10
C GLY A 129 15.14 -17.37 7.13
N ILE A 130 15.10 -16.62 8.24
CA ILE A 130 14.06 -16.71 9.27
C ILE A 130 12.71 -16.28 8.72
N GLY A 131 12.63 -15.25 7.86
CA GLY A 131 11.39 -14.83 7.22
C GLY A 131 10.82 -15.89 6.27
N ILE A 132 11.67 -16.48 5.43
CA ILE A 132 11.29 -17.57 4.52
C ILE A 132 10.93 -18.84 5.31
N LEU A 133 11.74 -19.19 6.31
CA LEU A 133 11.49 -20.34 7.18
C LEU A 133 10.23 -20.15 8.02
N SER A 134 9.98 -18.95 8.54
CA SER A 134 8.74 -18.57 9.25
C SER A 134 7.53 -18.68 8.34
N THR A 135 7.65 -18.26 7.07
CA THR A 135 6.59 -18.41 6.07
C THR A 135 6.34 -19.89 5.75
N MET A 136 7.40 -20.68 5.58
CA MET A 136 7.31 -22.12 5.32
C MET A 136 6.75 -22.90 6.53
N ILE A 137 7.17 -22.55 7.75
CA ILE A 137 6.66 -23.10 9.01
C ILE A 137 5.20 -22.72 9.17
N SER A 138 4.81 -21.47 8.91
CA SER A 138 3.41 -21.04 8.97
C SER A 138 2.54 -21.84 8.01
N LEU A 139 3.01 -22.04 6.77
CA LEU A 139 2.32 -22.87 5.78
C LEU A 139 2.24 -24.34 6.24
N THR A 140 3.29 -24.90 6.85
CA THR A 140 3.26 -26.27 7.37
C THR A 140 2.44 -26.41 8.64
N THR A 141 2.42 -25.43 9.54
CA THR A 141 1.59 -25.45 10.76
C THR A 141 0.13 -25.26 10.45
N VAL A 142 -0.23 -24.46 9.44
CA VAL A 142 -1.61 -24.38 8.95
C VAL A 142 -2.04 -25.73 8.37
N ASN A 143 -1.18 -26.36 7.58
CA ASN A 143 -1.45 -27.71 7.05
C ASN A 143 -1.52 -28.80 8.14
N VAL A 144 -0.69 -28.72 9.19
CA VAL A 144 -0.68 -29.67 10.31
C VAL A 144 -1.83 -29.40 11.29
N TRP A 145 -2.22 -28.14 11.49
CA TRP A 145 -3.37 -27.76 12.31
C TRP A 145 -4.66 -28.25 11.66
N ASN A 146 -4.81 -28.04 10.35
CA ASN A 146 -5.94 -28.60 9.58
C ASN A 146 -5.93 -30.14 9.59
N ALA A 147 -4.76 -30.79 9.66
CA ALA A 147 -4.66 -32.24 9.83
C ALA A 147 -4.94 -32.73 11.28
N ARG A 148 -4.86 -31.86 12.29
CA ARG A 148 -5.04 -32.18 13.72
C ARG A 148 -6.47 -32.00 14.24
N ILE A 149 -7.37 -31.44 13.43
CA ILE A 149 -8.82 -31.48 13.72
C ILE A 149 -9.40 -32.87 13.37
N SER A 150 -8.58 -33.83 12.93
CA SER A 150 -8.89 -35.25 13.11
C SER A 150 -8.87 -35.57 14.63
N PRO A 151 -9.95 -36.11 15.23
CA PRO A 151 -10.13 -36.23 16.70
C PRO A 151 -9.13 -37.13 17.46
N SER A 152 -8.04 -37.59 16.86
CA SER A 152 -7.18 -38.65 17.42
C SER A 152 -5.82 -38.18 17.94
N ALA A 153 -5.57 -36.88 18.15
CA ALA A 153 -4.23 -36.35 18.45
C ALA A 153 -4.02 -35.81 19.88
N GLU A 154 -4.60 -36.44 20.90
CA GLU A 154 -4.31 -36.15 22.33
C GLU A 154 -2.93 -36.67 22.82
N LEU A 155 -2.16 -37.37 22.00
CA LEU A 155 -0.99 -38.14 22.46
C LEU A 155 0.39 -37.47 22.33
N LEU A 156 0.49 -36.23 21.86
CA LEU A 156 1.78 -35.61 21.52
C LEU A 156 2.21 -34.42 22.37
N THR A 157 1.51 -34.14 23.47
CA THR A 157 1.88 -33.07 24.42
C THR A 157 2.86 -33.52 25.52
N ILE A 158 3.29 -34.79 25.52
CA ILE A 158 4.12 -35.36 26.61
C ILE A 158 5.63 -35.38 26.29
N SER A 159 6.09 -35.18 25.05
CA SER A 159 7.51 -35.42 24.71
C SER A 159 8.48 -34.27 24.98
N VAL A 160 8.02 -33.06 25.30
CA VAL A 160 8.92 -31.93 25.65
C VAL A 160 9.28 -31.93 27.16
N GLY A 161 8.54 -32.66 27.99
CA GLY A 161 8.87 -32.85 29.42
C GLY A 161 9.99 -33.87 29.69
N GLY A 162 10.41 -34.65 28.68
CA GLY A 162 11.35 -35.76 28.87
C GLY A 162 12.84 -35.38 28.85
N ALA A 163 13.21 -34.21 28.33
CA ALA A 163 14.62 -33.84 28.16
C ALA A 163 15.24 -33.10 29.36
N THR A 164 14.43 -32.54 30.26
CA THR A 164 14.91 -31.88 31.49
C THR A 164 14.99 -32.81 32.69
N ALA A 165 14.43 -34.02 32.62
CA ALA A 165 14.48 -34.99 33.71
C ALA A 165 15.79 -35.82 33.76
N ALA A 166 16.62 -35.79 32.72
CA ALA A 166 17.82 -36.63 32.64
C ALA A 166 19.11 -35.99 33.20
N GLY A 167 19.09 -34.72 33.62
CA GLY A 167 20.30 -33.97 33.98
C GLY A 167 20.46 -33.54 35.43
N GLY A 168 19.58 -33.95 36.36
CA GLY A 168 19.50 -33.33 37.69
C GLY A 168 19.19 -34.26 38.84
N MET A 169 19.81 -35.45 38.90
CA MET A 169 19.85 -36.24 40.13
C MET A 169 21.20 -36.06 40.84
N ALA A 170 21.40 -34.91 41.47
CA ALA A 170 22.38 -34.76 42.54
C ALA A 170 22.07 -33.53 43.42
N ALA A 171 21.53 -33.84 44.61
CA ALA A 171 21.59 -33.06 45.84
C ALA A 171 20.86 -31.69 45.93
N GLY A 172 19.70 -31.73 46.60
CA GLY A 172 19.38 -30.76 47.67
C GLY A 172 18.82 -29.41 47.25
N GLY A 173 17.49 -29.30 47.23
CA GLY A 173 16.80 -28.02 47.32
C GLY A 173 15.42 -28.06 46.68
N GLU A 174 14.36 -28.12 47.49
CA GLU A 174 12.97 -27.95 47.02
C GLU A 174 12.72 -26.56 46.37
N GLY A 175 13.68 -25.63 46.47
CA GLY A 175 13.64 -24.32 45.82
C GLY A 175 14.21 -24.27 44.38
N THR A 176 15.05 -25.22 43.94
CA THR A 176 15.71 -25.14 42.63
C THR A 176 14.86 -25.70 41.48
N THR A 177 13.97 -26.66 41.74
CA THR A 177 13.04 -27.20 40.73
C THR A 177 11.97 -26.19 40.31
N ILE A 178 11.47 -25.38 41.24
CA ILE A 178 10.50 -24.31 40.93
C ILE A 178 11.14 -23.23 40.03
N LEU A 179 12.42 -22.94 40.24
CA LEU A 179 13.15 -21.92 39.49
C LEU A 179 13.44 -22.33 38.04
N VAL A 180 13.75 -23.60 37.79
CA VAL A 180 13.99 -24.12 36.43
C VAL A 180 12.69 -24.20 35.62
N VAL A 181 11.57 -24.63 36.24
CA VAL A 181 10.26 -24.66 35.57
C VAL A 181 9.79 -23.25 35.24
N ALA A 182 9.98 -22.27 36.15
CA ALA A 182 9.67 -20.88 35.88
C ALA A 182 10.54 -20.30 34.75
N ALA A 183 11.84 -20.61 34.71
CA ALA A 183 12.73 -20.14 33.66
C ALA A 183 12.38 -20.74 32.28
N VAL A 184 12.06 -22.03 32.20
CA VAL A 184 11.64 -22.68 30.94
C VAL A 184 10.27 -22.15 30.49
N ALA A 185 9.34 -21.88 31.41
CA ALA A 185 8.06 -21.25 31.09
C ALA A 185 8.25 -19.81 30.57
N VAL A 186 9.15 -19.02 31.18
CA VAL A 186 9.45 -17.64 30.73
C VAL A 186 10.19 -17.62 29.38
N VAL A 187 11.10 -18.55 29.13
CA VAL A 187 11.79 -18.66 27.85
C VAL A 187 10.86 -19.18 26.76
N GLY A 188 10.04 -20.21 27.05
CA GLY A 188 9.06 -20.76 26.11
C GLY A 188 7.99 -19.74 25.72
N THR A 189 7.50 -18.95 26.67
CA THR A 189 6.57 -17.85 26.39
C THR A 189 7.22 -16.76 25.54
N ARG A 190 8.43 -16.30 25.87
CA ARG A 190 9.15 -15.29 25.06
C ARG A 190 9.46 -15.73 23.63
N VAL A 191 9.85 -16.99 23.44
CA VAL A 191 10.11 -17.55 22.09
C VAL A 191 8.81 -17.67 21.30
N GLY A 192 7.73 -18.14 21.93
CA GLY A 192 6.40 -18.17 21.31
C GLY A 192 5.91 -16.78 20.90
N PHE A 193 6.16 -15.75 21.72
CA PHE A 193 5.80 -14.37 21.40
C PHE A 193 6.60 -13.81 20.23
N ALA A 194 7.92 -14.00 20.20
CA ALA A 194 8.76 -13.51 19.10
C ALA A 194 8.40 -14.17 17.77
N LEU A 195 8.10 -15.47 17.77
CA LEU A 195 7.64 -16.20 16.58
C LEU A 195 6.29 -15.66 16.08
N ARG A 196 5.35 -15.32 16.98
CA ARG A 196 4.04 -14.79 16.59
C ARG A 196 4.14 -13.46 15.83
N GLU A 197 5.00 -12.54 16.27
CA GLU A 197 5.18 -11.25 15.60
C GLU A 197 5.86 -11.37 14.23
N VAL A 198 6.85 -12.26 14.12
CA VAL A 198 7.54 -12.52 12.85
C VAL A 198 6.60 -13.18 11.84
N VAL A 199 5.60 -13.93 12.30
CA VAL A 199 4.58 -14.56 11.44
C VAL A 199 3.42 -13.61 11.11
N SER A 200 2.98 -12.78 12.05
CA SER A 200 1.77 -11.96 11.91
C SER A 200 1.91 -10.91 10.81
N VAL A 201 3.07 -10.24 10.71
CA VAL A 201 3.27 -9.17 9.72
C VAL A 201 3.25 -9.70 8.28
N PRO A 202 4.06 -10.73 7.89
CA PRO A 202 3.99 -11.29 6.55
C PRO A 202 2.63 -11.90 6.21
N PHE A 203 1.98 -12.54 7.19
CA PHE A 203 0.62 -13.05 7.02
C PHE A 203 -0.36 -11.94 6.67
N SER A 204 -0.35 -10.84 7.43
CA SER A 204 -1.21 -9.67 7.20
C SER A 204 -0.98 -9.04 5.82
N VAL A 205 0.29 -8.91 5.42
CA VAL A 205 0.66 -8.37 4.10
C VAL A 205 0.21 -9.31 2.97
N GLY A 206 0.44 -10.61 3.12
CA GLY A 206 0.01 -11.61 2.14
C GLY A 206 -1.51 -11.63 1.98
N PHE A 207 -2.23 -11.54 3.11
CA PHE A 207 -3.68 -11.43 3.14
C PHE A 207 -4.17 -10.16 2.42
N TRP A 208 -3.53 -9.02 2.71
CA TRP A 208 -3.85 -7.76 2.05
C TRP A 208 -3.61 -7.82 0.53
N LEU A 209 -2.44 -8.29 0.10
CA LEU A 209 -2.09 -8.42 -1.33
C LEU A 209 -3.07 -9.34 -2.06
N ARG A 210 -3.51 -10.40 -1.39
CA ARG A 210 -4.49 -11.32 -1.94
C ARG A 210 -5.87 -10.68 -2.07
N SER A 211 -6.32 -9.96 -1.05
CA SER A 211 -7.57 -9.19 -1.12
C SER A 211 -7.53 -8.18 -2.28
N LEU A 212 -6.38 -7.54 -2.51
CA LEU A 212 -6.16 -6.64 -3.63
C LEU A 212 -6.24 -7.36 -4.97
N GLY A 213 -5.57 -8.52 -5.10
CA GLY A 213 -5.62 -9.36 -6.29
C GLY A 213 -7.05 -9.80 -6.63
N ILE A 214 -7.82 -10.26 -5.64
CA ILE A 214 -9.23 -10.64 -5.80
C ILE A 214 -10.06 -9.47 -6.32
N ARG A 215 -9.89 -8.26 -5.77
CA ARG A 215 -10.59 -7.04 -6.23
C ARG A 215 -10.27 -6.70 -7.68
N ILE A 216 -8.99 -6.72 -8.05
CA ILE A 216 -8.55 -6.42 -9.41
C ILE A 216 -9.15 -7.45 -10.38
N LEU A 217 -9.04 -8.74 -10.07
CA LEU A 217 -9.56 -9.81 -10.92
C LEU A 217 -11.10 -9.78 -11.05
N ALA A 218 -11.80 -9.49 -9.95
CA ALA A 218 -13.25 -9.35 -9.99
C ALA A 218 -13.66 -8.14 -10.84
N THR A 219 -12.93 -7.03 -10.74
CA THR A 219 -13.19 -5.81 -11.52
C THR A 219 -12.95 -6.02 -13.01
N LEU A 220 -11.86 -6.72 -13.36
CA LEU A 220 -11.52 -7.07 -14.75
C LEU A 220 -12.55 -8.00 -15.40
N ARG A 221 -13.38 -8.72 -14.62
CA ARG A 221 -14.47 -9.54 -15.18
C ARG A 221 -15.68 -8.71 -15.62
N TYR A 222 -15.85 -7.50 -15.12
CA TYR A 222 -17.01 -6.64 -15.41
C TYR A 222 -16.61 -5.21 -15.85
N PRO A 223 -15.71 -5.04 -16.84
CA PRO A 223 -15.12 -3.73 -17.14
C PRO A 223 -16.16 -2.71 -17.62
N VAL A 224 -17.15 -3.15 -18.42
CA VAL A 224 -18.19 -2.26 -18.97
C VAL A 224 -19.11 -1.74 -17.86
N GLN A 225 -19.53 -2.61 -16.93
CA GLN A 225 -20.34 -2.21 -15.78
C GLN A 225 -19.52 -1.32 -14.83
N GLY A 226 -18.23 -1.60 -14.70
CA GLY A 226 -17.27 -0.77 -13.99
C GLY A 226 -17.19 0.65 -14.52
N ILE A 227 -17.03 0.82 -15.84
CA ILE A 227 -16.98 2.15 -16.48
C ILE A 227 -18.28 2.91 -16.22
N LYS A 228 -19.44 2.24 -16.30
CA LYS A 228 -20.75 2.86 -16.02
C LYS A 228 -20.92 3.29 -14.55
N SER A 229 -20.29 2.59 -13.62
CA SER A 229 -20.38 2.86 -12.18
C SER A 229 -19.30 3.83 -11.67
N LEU A 230 -18.24 4.06 -12.44
CA LEU A 230 -17.11 4.92 -12.09
C LEU A 230 -17.50 6.31 -11.56
N PRO A 231 -18.40 7.09 -12.21
CA PRO A 231 -18.76 8.41 -11.71
C PRO A 231 -19.44 8.37 -10.33
N ASN A 232 -20.30 7.36 -10.11
CA ASN A 232 -21.00 7.18 -8.84
C ASN A 232 -20.03 6.72 -7.74
N ASN A 233 -19.13 5.79 -8.05
CA ASN A 233 -18.09 5.33 -7.11
C ASN A 233 -17.17 6.46 -6.69
N TRP A 234 -16.73 7.28 -7.65
CA TRP A 234 -15.90 8.44 -7.39
C TRP A 234 -16.63 9.43 -6.47
N ARG A 235 -17.88 9.77 -6.79
CA ARG A 235 -18.70 10.67 -5.96
C ARG A 235 -18.88 10.14 -4.56
N ARG A 236 -19.18 8.83 -4.42
CA ARG A 236 -19.34 8.15 -3.14
C ARG A 236 -18.08 8.29 -2.29
N ILE A 237 -16.91 7.97 -2.86
CA ILE A 237 -15.64 7.96 -2.12
C ILE A 237 -15.23 9.37 -1.70
N LEU A 238 -15.41 10.38 -2.56
CA LEU A 238 -14.98 11.74 -2.25
C LEU A 238 -15.95 12.48 -1.33
N LEU A 239 -17.25 12.32 -1.56
CA LEU A 239 -18.26 13.16 -0.93
C LEU A 239 -19.01 12.46 0.18
N ALA A 240 -19.21 11.14 0.14
CA ALA A 240 -20.04 10.43 1.10
C ALA A 240 -19.24 9.64 2.13
N VAL A 241 -18.09 9.08 1.74
CA VAL A 241 -17.25 8.24 2.60
C VAL A 241 -16.20 9.09 3.32
N ASP A 242 -16.33 9.21 4.63
CA ASP A 242 -15.34 9.82 5.53
C ASP A 242 -14.63 8.78 6.41
N SER A 243 -13.66 9.21 7.22
CA SER A 243 -12.88 8.36 8.13
C SER A 243 -13.71 7.60 9.16
N HIS A 244 -14.93 8.03 9.47
CA HIS A 244 -15.82 7.30 10.36
C HIS A 244 -16.36 6.02 9.71
N HIS A 245 -16.42 5.97 8.38
CA HIS A 245 -16.70 4.74 7.67
C HIS A 245 -15.44 3.87 7.66
N ALA A 246 -15.43 2.76 8.39
CA ALA A 246 -14.27 1.88 8.50
C ALA A 246 -13.72 1.48 7.11
N PRO A 247 -12.39 1.41 6.94
CA PRO A 247 -11.81 0.92 5.70
C PRO A 247 -12.16 -0.56 5.51
N GLU A 248 -12.99 -0.85 4.52
CA GLU A 248 -13.36 -2.21 4.15
C GLU A 248 -12.19 -2.90 3.42
N LEU A 249 -11.77 -4.07 3.90
CA LEU A 249 -10.71 -4.88 3.30
C LEU A 249 -11.18 -5.70 2.10
N VAL A 250 -12.49 -5.90 1.95
CA VAL A 250 -13.13 -6.14 0.64
C VAL A 250 -14.38 -5.26 0.59
N PRO A 251 -14.53 -4.38 -0.42
CA PRO A 251 -15.69 -3.52 -0.50
C PRO A 251 -16.98 -4.33 -0.53
N GLY A 252 -18.03 -3.85 0.11
CA GLY A 252 -19.34 -4.51 0.12
C GLY A 252 -19.48 -5.68 1.09
N MET A 253 -18.41 -6.09 1.78
CA MET A 253 -18.48 -7.14 2.80
C MET A 253 -19.46 -6.78 3.94
N ALA A 254 -19.55 -5.49 4.30
CA ALA A 254 -20.50 -5.01 5.31
C ALA A 254 -21.98 -5.10 4.89
N ILE A 255 -22.24 -5.00 3.58
CA ILE A 255 -23.61 -4.90 3.04
C ILE A 255 -24.17 -6.31 2.80
N HIS A 256 -23.30 -7.22 2.37
CA HIS A 256 -23.66 -8.61 2.26
C HIS A 256 -23.58 -9.26 3.64
N HIS A 257 -24.59 -9.02 4.47
CA HIS A 257 -25.06 -10.06 5.37
C HIS A 257 -25.52 -11.22 4.48
N PHE A 258 -24.59 -12.04 4.00
CA PHE A 258 -24.95 -13.35 3.52
C PHE A 258 -25.49 -14.07 4.75
N PRO A 259 -26.80 -14.35 4.83
CA PRO A 259 -27.33 -15.19 5.88
C PRO A 259 -26.97 -16.61 5.46
N VAL A 260 -25.68 -16.94 5.48
CA VAL A 260 -25.28 -18.32 5.53
C VAL A 260 -25.57 -18.73 6.96
N GLU A 261 -26.61 -19.55 7.11
CA GLU A 261 -27.08 -20.07 8.38
C GLU A 261 -25.90 -20.73 9.10
N GLY A 262 -25.32 -20.04 10.11
CA GLY A 262 -24.21 -20.53 10.92
C GLY A 262 -22.84 -19.85 10.76
N GLN A 263 -22.68 -18.74 10.03
CA GLN A 263 -21.36 -18.10 9.85
C GLN A 263 -21.14 -16.82 10.70
N GLU A 264 -20.34 -16.97 11.77
CA GLU A 264 -19.75 -15.86 12.55
C GLU A 264 -18.48 -15.25 11.90
N THR A 265 -17.99 -15.86 10.82
CA THR A 265 -16.66 -15.62 10.23
C THR A 265 -16.49 -14.25 9.57
N ALA A 266 -17.54 -13.69 8.97
CA ALA A 266 -17.46 -12.40 8.28
C ALA A 266 -17.30 -11.22 9.26
N GLU A 267 -17.75 -11.36 10.50
CA GLU A 267 -17.69 -10.28 11.48
C GLU A 267 -16.27 -10.00 11.97
N ALA A 268 -15.40 -11.02 11.97
CA ALA A 268 -14.00 -10.92 12.42
C ALA A 268 -13.16 -9.91 11.64
N PHE A 269 -13.58 -9.52 10.43
CA PHE A 269 -12.85 -8.56 9.58
C PHE A 269 -13.27 -7.11 9.74
N PHE A 270 -14.30 -6.82 10.53
CA PHE A 270 -14.65 -5.43 10.80
C PHE A 270 -13.72 -4.85 11.85
N LEU A 271 -13.23 -3.64 11.58
CA LEU A 271 -12.46 -2.86 12.55
C LEU A 271 -13.20 -2.76 13.89
N SER A 272 -14.53 -2.64 13.88
CA SER A 272 -15.34 -2.60 15.10
C SER A 272 -15.29 -3.90 15.90
N THR A 273 -15.24 -5.05 15.24
CA THR A 273 -15.18 -6.37 15.89
C THR A 273 -13.79 -6.61 16.44
N VAL A 274 -12.76 -6.39 15.62
CA VAL A 274 -11.35 -6.47 16.07
C VAL A 274 -11.11 -5.49 17.22
N ALA A 275 -11.60 -4.26 17.11
CA ALA A 275 -11.51 -3.28 18.20
C ALA A 275 -12.30 -3.74 19.43
N LYS A 276 -13.49 -4.33 19.27
CA LYS A 276 -14.26 -4.83 20.42
C LYS A 276 -13.53 -5.95 21.14
N GLU A 277 -12.98 -6.91 20.42
CA GLU A 277 -12.15 -7.98 20.98
C GLU A 277 -10.92 -7.41 21.70
N VAL A 278 -10.23 -6.44 21.08
CA VAL A 278 -9.05 -5.79 21.65
C VAL A 278 -9.37 -4.96 22.89
N PHE A 279 -10.47 -4.20 22.89
CA PHE A 279 -10.74 -3.22 23.95
C PHE A 279 -11.61 -3.78 25.08
N TYR A 280 -12.59 -4.63 24.78
CA TYR A 280 -13.56 -5.10 25.77
C TYR A 280 -13.28 -6.52 26.27
N GLY A 281 -12.68 -7.38 25.45
CA GLY A 281 -12.45 -8.80 25.80
C GLY A 281 -13.75 -9.60 25.94
N GLU A 282 -13.70 -10.90 25.69
CA GLU A 282 -14.84 -11.78 25.98
C GLU A 282 -15.01 -11.90 27.50
N GLY A 283 -16.12 -11.37 28.03
CA GLY A 283 -16.53 -11.62 29.42
C GLY A 283 -16.21 -10.54 30.46
N GLY A 284 -15.62 -9.40 30.07
CA GLY A 284 -15.47 -8.23 30.95
C GLY A 284 -14.48 -8.37 32.12
N GLU A 285 -13.93 -9.56 32.39
CA GLU A 285 -12.83 -9.76 33.32
C GLU A 285 -11.48 -9.59 32.62
N ILE A 286 -10.78 -8.51 32.94
CA ILE A 286 -9.48 -8.19 32.35
C ILE A 286 -8.39 -9.01 33.06
N TRP A 287 -8.10 -10.20 32.55
CA TRP A 287 -6.93 -10.98 32.98
C TRP A 287 -5.64 -10.38 32.42
N TRP A 288 -4.54 -10.41 33.18
CA TRP A 288 -3.24 -9.85 32.77
C TRP A 288 -2.67 -10.51 31.50
N ALA A 289 -3.04 -11.77 31.23
CA ALA A 289 -2.71 -12.47 29.99
C ALA A 289 -3.36 -11.82 28.75
N ASP A 290 -4.57 -11.27 28.90
CA ASP A 290 -5.26 -10.54 27.82
C ASP A 290 -4.58 -9.20 27.53
N TRP A 291 -4.05 -8.52 28.56
CA TRP A 291 -3.37 -7.24 28.36
C TRP A 291 -2.16 -7.36 27.43
N ILE A 292 -1.40 -8.44 27.59
CA ILE A 292 -0.26 -8.76 26.74
C ILE A 292 -0.75 -9.04 25.31
N ALA A 293 -1.79 -9.86 25.14
CA ALA A 293 -2.38 -10.14 23.83
C ALA A 293 -2.89 -8.86 23.13
N ARG A 294 -3.51 -7.94 23.86
CA ARG A 294 -3.99 -6.64 23.35
C ARG A 294 -2.85 -5.74 22.89
N LEU A 295 -1.75 -5.69 23.65
CA LEU A 295 -0.55 -4.93 23.26
C LEU A 295 0.01 -5.42 21.91
N PHE A 296 -0.07 -6.73 21.65
CA PHE A 296 0.37 -7.35 20.40
C PHE A 296 -0.64 -7.25 19.26
N LEU A 297 -1.95 -7.25 19.55
CA LEU A 297 -2.96 -7.08 18.52
C LEU A 297 -3.08 -5.61 18.08
N PHE A 298 -2.70 -4.67 18.95
CA PHE A 298 -2.70 -3.23 18.64
C PHE A 298 -1.89 -2.85 17.38
N PRO A 299 -0.64 -3.30 17.15
CA PRO A 299 0.09 -3.03 15.91
C PRO A 299 -0.46 -3.79 14.69
N VAL A 300 -1.21 -4.88 14.88
CA VAL A 300 -1.85 -5.62 13.79
C VAL A 300 -2.97 -4.77 13.15
N ILE A 301 -3.74 -4.03 13.95
CA ILE A 301 -4.81 -3.14 13.47
C ILE A 301 -4.31 -2.18 12.36
N PRO A 302 -3.30 -1.32 12.57
CA PRO A 302 -2.83 -0.45 11.51
C PRO A 302 -2.28 -1.27 10.33
N ILE A 303 -1.60 -2.39 10.53
CA ILE A 303 -1.09 -3.20 9.40
C ILE A 303 -2.23 -3.64 8.46
N PHE A 304 -3.39 -4.03 9.00
CA PHE A 304 -4.54 -4.43 8.19
C PHE A 304 -5.31 -3.23 7.58
N PHE A 305 -5.52 -2.17 8.35
CA PHE A 305 -6.46 -1.10 7.98
C PHE A 305 -5.79 0.15 7.38
N LEU A 306 -4.53 0.42 7.72
CA LEU A 306 -3.78 1.59 7.25
C LEU A 306 -3.54 1.56 5.74
N PRO A 307 -3.26 0.42 5.08
CA PRO A 307 -3.24 0.36 3.61
C PRO A 307 -4.58 0.77 3.00
N GLY A 308 -5.71 0.34 3.58
CA GLY A 308 -7.05 0.73 3.13
C GLY A 308 -7.35 2.22 3.34
N LEU A 309 -6.83 2.80 4.42
CA LEU A 309 -6.95 4.23 4.72
C LEU A 309 -6.09 5.08 3.77
N PHE A 310 -4.81 4.76 3.61
CA PHE A 310 -3.92 5.42 2.65
C PHE A 310 -4.41 5.28 1.23
N TYR A 311 -4.96 4.14 0.89
CA TYR A 311 -5.63 3.93 -0.37
C TYR A 311 -6.80 4.90 -0.57
N ARG A 312 -7.66 5.08 0.43
CA ARG A 312 -8.80 6.01 0.35
C ARG A 312 -8.31 7.44 0.19
N TRP A 313 -7.28 7.83 0.95
CA TRP A 313 -6.64 9.14 0.86
C TRP A 313 -5.97 9.36 -0.50
N SER A 314 -5.35 8.31 -1.05
CA SER A 314 -4.77 8.31 -2.39
C SER A 314 -5.85 8.64 -3.43
N ILE A 315 -6.98 7.93 -3.43
CA ILE A 315 -8.10 8.24 -4.35
C ILE A 315 -8.61 9.67 -4.13
N LYS A 316 -8.76 10.09 -2.87
CA LYS A 316 -9.18 11.47 -2.55
C LYS A 316 -8.23 12.51 -3.11
N SER A 317 -6.92 12.27 -3.02
CA SER A 317 -5.89 13.18 -3.56
C SER A 317 -5.95 13.32 -5.09
N THR A 318 -6.49 12.32 -5.81
CA THR A 318 -6.64 12.39 -7.27
C THR A 318 -7.87 13.16 -7.73
N CYS A 319 -8.67 13.72 -6.81
CA CYS A 319 -9.92 14.38 -7.17
C CYS A 319 -9.72 15.53 -8.17
N TRP A 320 -8.65 16.33 -8.05
CA TRP A 320 -8.38 17.45 -8.95
C TRP A 320 -8.18 17.01 -10.40
N PHE A 321 -7.61 15.82 -10.62
CA PHE A 321 -7.37 15.27 -11.94
C PHE A 321 -8.66 14.69 -12.55
N TYR A 322 -9.44 13.97 -11.74
CA TYR A 322 -10.66 13.30 -12.21
C TYR A 322 -11.91 14.18 -12.21
N LEU A 323 -11.93 15.27 -11.44
CA LEU A 323 -13.11 16.14 -11.33
C LEU A 323 -13.57 16.70 -12.69
N PRO A 324 -12.70 17.15 -13.60
CA PRO A 324 -13.10 17.53 -14.95
C PRO A 324 -13.72 16.38 -15.75
N LEU A 325 -13.13 15.18 -15.66
CA LEU A 325 -13.62 13.99 -16.38
C LEU A 325 -14.99 13.54 -15.86
N VAL A 326 -15.18 13.57 -14.55
CA VAL A 326 -16.45 13.20 -13.90
C VAL A 326 -17.51 14.27 -14.15
N TYR A 327 -17.14 15.55 -14.20
CA TYR A 327 -18.04 16.63 -14.60
C TYR A 327 -18.58 16.40 -16.01
N LEU A 328 -17.71 16.05 -16.96
CA LEU A 328 -18.11 15.71 -18.34
C LEU A 328 -18.92 14.40 -18.40
N GLY A 329 -18.62 13.44 -17.53
CA GLY A 329 -19.27 12.13 -17.44
C GLY A 329 -20.58 12.09 -16.63
N ASN A 330 -21.25 13.22 -16.39
CA ASN A 330 -22.50 13.33 -15.60
C ASN A 330 -22.39 13.03 -14.09
N GLY A 331 -21.21 12.81 -13.51
CA GLY A 331 -21.09 12.30 -12.14
C GLY A 331 -21.34 13.29 -11.01
N LEU A 332 -21.37 14.60 -11.28
CA LEU A 332 -21.58 15.63 -10.26
C LEU A 332 -23.07 15.97 -10.01
N ARG A 333 -24.00 15.51 -10.87
CA ARG A 333 -25.43 15.75 -10.65
C ARG A 333 -26.08 14.67 -9.79
N TRP A 334 -27.00 15.11 -8.92
CA TRP A 334 -27.78 14.26 -8.02
C TRP A 334 -28.95 13.56 -8.71
N ARG A 335 -29.42 14.11 -9.83
CA ARG A 335 -30.49 13.54 -10.66
C ARG A 335 -29.93 13.13 -12.03
N PRO A 336 -30.34 11.97 -12.57
CA PRO A 336 -30.03 11.62 -13.94
C PRO A 336 -30.61 12.69 -14.88
N HIS A 337 -29.84 13.12 -15.87
CA HIS A 337 -30.33 14.04 -16.89
C HIS A 337 -31.51 13.41 -17.62
N THR A 338 -32.58 14.19 -17.75
CA THR A 338 -33.61 13.86 -18.75
C THR A 338 -32.95 13.85 -20.13
N ASP A 339 -33.46 13.02 -21.05
CA ASP A 339 -32.83 12.89 -22.37
C ASP A 339 -32.79 14.23 -23.13
N LYS A 340 -33.74 15.13 -22.84
CA LYS A 340 -33.74 16.52 -23.31
C LYS A 340 -32.56 17.33 -22.78
N GLU A 341 -32.22 17.22 -21.50
CA GLU A 341 -31.07 17.91 -20.94
C GLU A 341 -29.74 17.31 -21.41
N LYS A 342 -29.66 15.98 -21.62
CA LYS A 342 -28.47 15.37 -22.24
C LYS A 342 -28.26 15.91 -23.65
N ALA A 343 -29.33 15.95 -24.46
CA ALA A 343 -29.28 16.53 -25.80
C ALA A 343 -28.87 18.00 -25.72
N PHE A 344 -29.44 18.78 -24.79
CA PHE A 344 -29.08 20.18 -24.60
C PHE A 344 -27.63 20.36 -24.16
N LEU A 345 -27.10 19.55 -23.25
CA LEU A 345 -25.70 19.59 -22.83
C LEU A 345 -24.76 19.20 -23.95
N VAL A 346 -25.04 18.11 -24.69
CA VAL A 346 -24.23 17.73 -25.84
C VAL A 346 -24.23 18.86 -26.88
N ILE A 347 -25.40 19.45 -27.17
CA ILE A 347 -25.50 20.58 -28.09
C ILE A 347 -24.74 21.80 -27.54
N THR A 348 -24.86 22.11 -26.25
CA THR A 348 -24.23 23.30 -25.64
C THR A 348 -22.72 23.14 -25.50
N LEU A 349 -22.24 21.97 -25.06
CA LEU A 349 -20.82 21.60 -25.06
C LEU A 349 -20.23 21.61 -26.47
N HIS A 350 -21.02 21.22 -27.48
CA HIS A 350 -20.50 21.14 -28.85
C HIS A 350 -20.56 22.49 -29.60
N LYS A 351 -21.49 23.38 -29.24
CA LYS A 351 -21.64 24.71 -29.89
C LYS A 351 -20.81 25.82 -29.25
N SER A 352 -20.38 25.68 -27.99
CA SER A 352 -19.64 26.75 -27.32
C SER A 352 -18.24 26.91 -27.93
N ARG A 353 -17.93 28.13 -28.38
CA ARG A 353 -16.61 28.49 -28.96
C ARG A 353 -15.48 28.28 -27.96
N GLU A 354 -15.77 28.49 -26.67
CA GLU A 354 -14.83 28.26 -25.57
C GLU A 354 -14.50 26.78 -25.39
N GLU A 355 -15.47 25.91 -25.62
CA GLU A 355 -15.28 24.48 -25.46
C GLU A 355 -14.50 23.87 -26.62
N SER A 356 -14.74 24.35 -27.84
CA SER A 356 -13.87 24.05 -28.98
C SER A 356 -12.42 24.46 -28.68
N PHE A 357 -12.22 25.65 -28.10
CA PHE A 357 -10.90 26.13 -27.70
C PHE A 357 -10.25 25.24 -26.63
N ARG A 358 -10.99 24.84 -25.58
CA ARG A 358 -10.50 23.90 -24.55
C ARG A 358 -10.10 22.55 -25.14
N ARG A 359 -10.86 22.02 -26.10
CA ARG A 359 -10.53 20.78 -26.81
C ARG A 359 -9.25 20.93 -27.63
N TRP A 360 -9.09 22.05 -28.34
CA TRP A 360 -7.85 22.35 -29.07
C TRP A 360 -6.66 22.45 -28.13
N ILE A 361 -6.80 23.10 -26.98
CA ILE A 361 -5.74 23.14 -25.95
C ILE A 361 -5.42 21.73 -25.48
N ALA A 362 -6.42 20.90 -25.12
CA ALA A 362 -6.18 19.55 -24.63
C ALA A 362 -5.45 18.68 -25.68
N ILE A 363 -5.88 18.73 -26.94
CA ILE A 363 -5.23 18.04 -28.05
C ILE A 363 -3.79 18.55 -28.23
N LEU A 364 -3.60 19.87 -28.18
CA LEU A 364 -2.27 20.49 -28.28
C LEU A 364 -1.36 20.06 -27.12
N THR A 365 -1.87 20.01 -25.88
CA THR A 365 -1.10 19.55 -24.72
C THR A 365 -0.69 18.09 -24.85
N VAL A 366 -1.58 17.21 -25.33
CA VAL A 366 -1.25 15.80 -25.59
C VAL A 366 -0.19 15.70 -26.69
N LEU A 367 -0.35 16.43 -27.80
CA LEU A 367 0.63 16.46 -28.88
C LEU A 367 2.00 16.97 -28.41
N ILE A 368 2.04 18.08 -27.66
CA ILE A 368 3.27 18.62 -27.08
C ILE A 368 3.93 17.60 -26.17
N THR A 369 3.14 16.91 -25.33
CA THR A 369 3.67 15.90 -24.41
C THR A 369 4.27 14.71 -25.17
N VAL A 370 3.59 14.22 -26.21
CA VAL A 370 4.11 13.16 -27.09
C VAL A 370 5.39 13.63 -27.79
N VAL A 371 5.42 14.84 -28.35
CA VAL A 371 6.59 15.40 -29.02
C VAL A 371 7.77 15.54 -28.06
N ILE A 372 7.55 16.09 -26.86
CA ILE A 372 8.59 16.21 -25.82
C ILE A 372 9.09 14.82 -25.41
N THR A 373 8.19 13.85 -25.24
CA THR A 373 8.56 12.46 -24.87
C THR A 373 9.39 11.79 -25.97
N VAL A 374 9.02 12.00 -27.24
CA VAL A 374 9.76 11.48 -28.40
C VAL A 374 11.13 12.14 -28.50
N ILE A 375 11.20 13.47 -28.43
CA ILE A 375 12.46 14.23 -28.48
C ILE A 375 13.40 13.83 -27.33
N ASN A 376 12.85 13.65 -26.12
CA ASN A 376 13.62 13.23 -24.95
C ASN A 376 13.95 11.74 -24.93
N HIS A 377 13.55 10.97 -25.94
CA HIS A 377 13.85 9.55 -25.99
C HIS A 377 15.37 9.35 -26.23
N PRO A 378 16.07 8.56 -25.40
CA PRO A 378 17.53 8.44 -25.44
C PRO A 378 18.07 7.88 -26.77
N ALA A 379 17.26 7.13 -27.52
CA ALA A 379 17.65 6.66 -28.85
C ALA A 379 17.80 7.81 -29.87
N ILE A 380 16.91 8.82 -29.81
CA ILE A 380 16.96 9.98 -30.71
C ILE A 380 18.18 10.84 -30.35
N PHE A 381 18.44 11.04 -29.06
CA PHE A 381 19.65 11.73 -28.61
C PHE A 381 20.94 11.06 -29.08
N LYS A 382 21.00 9.71 -29.07
CA LYS A 382 22.16 8.97 -29.59
C LYS A 382 22.34 9.16 -31.10
N GLU A 383 21.26 9.14 -31.88
CA GLU A 383 21.33 9.41 -33.32
C GLU A 383 21.74 10.85 -33.62
N ILE A 384 21.18 11.84 -32.92
CA ILE A 384 21.56 13.25 -33.07
C ILE A 384 23.03 13.47 -32.69
N ALA A 385 23.52 12.83 -31.62
CA ALA A 385 24.93 12.88 -31.25
C ALA A 385 25.83 12.26 -32.34
N SER A 386 25.44 11.12 -32.90
CA SER A 386 26.18 10.47 -34.00
C SER A 386 26.18 11.29 -35.30
N LEU A 387 25.10 12.03 -35.57
CA LEU A 387 25.01 12.97 -36.70
C LEU A 387 25.88 14.21 -36.48
N ARG A 388 25.97 14.69 -35.24
CA ARG A 388 26.85 15.81 -34.85
C ARG A 388 28.33 15.44 -35.01
N GLU A 389 28.70 14.23 -34.64
CA GLU A 389 30.07 13.73 -34.80
C GLU A 389 30.44 13.47 -36.27
N SER A 390 29.49 13.04 -37.10
CA SER A 390 29.74 12.72 -38.50
C SER A 390 29.70 13.94 -39.45
N ALA A 391 29.21 15.11 -38.98
CA ALA A 391 29.07 16.31 -39.81
C ALA A 391 29.76 17.57 -39.23
N PRO A 392 31.11 17.59 -39.13
CA PRO A 392 31.87 18.74 -38.59
C PRO A 392 31.78 20.03 -39.43
N TYR A 393 31.18 19.97 -40.63
CA TYR A 393 31.01 21.10 -41.54
C TYR A 393 29.55 21.43 -41.89
N ALA A 394 28.58 20.90 -41.12
CA ALA A 394 27.16 21.23 -41.36
C ALA A 394 26.90 22.73 -41.10
N PRO A 395 26.33 23.49 -42.07
CA PRO A 395 25.97 24.90 -41.92
C PRO A 395 24.83 25.11 -40.88
N PRO A 396 24.33 26.35 -40.63
CA PRO A 396 23.64 26.77 -39.40
C PRO A 396 22.24 26.14 -39.14
N LEU A 397 21.89 25.03 -39.78
CA LEU A 397 20.74 24.20 -39.42
C LEU A 397 20.78 23.73 -37.95
N LEU A 398 21.98 23.54 -37.37
CA LEU A 398 22.14 23.25 -35.94
C LEU A 398 21.71 24.41 -35.02
N VAL A 399 21.70 25.67 -35.51
CA VAL A 399 21.20 26.83 -34.76
C VAL A 399 19.68 26.76 -34.55
N TYR A 400 18.96 26.09 -35.45
CA TYR A 400 17.50 25.88 -35.29
C TYR A 400 17.15 24.74 -34.33
N LEU A 401 18.12 23.89 -33.97
CA LEU A 401 17.97 22.88 -32.93
C LEU A 401 18.38 23.39 -31.53
N TRP A 402 18.96 24.60 -31.44
CA TRP A 402 19.33 25.27 -30.20
C TRP A 402 18.21 25.30 -29.13
N PRO A 403 16.93 25.61 -29.44
CA PRO A 403 15.89 25.61 -28.40
C PRO A 403 15.57 24.21 -27.85
N PHE A 404 16.03 23.14 -28.50
CA PHE A 404 15.84 21.76 -28.05
C PHE A 404 17.07 21.18 -27.33
N ASP A 405 18.19 21.93 -27.27
CA ASP A 405 19.37 21.55 -26.48
C ASP A 405 19.17 21.90 -25.00
N LEU A 406 18.15 21.30 -24.38
CA LEU A 406 17.87 21.34 -22.95
C LEU A 406 18.97 20.69 -22.11
N SER A 407 19.94 20.02 -22.73
CA SER A 407 21.10 19.45 -22.04
C SER A 407 22.05 20.52 -21.51
N THR A 408 22.03 21.74 -22.08
CA THR A 408 22.73 22.92 -21.52
C THR A 408 21.98 23.57 -20.37
N LEU A 409 20.69 23.23 -20.20
CA LEU A 409 19.86 23.54 -19.03
C LEU A 409 20.00 22.46 -17.94
N HIS A 410 21.06 21.63 -18.00
CA HIS A 410 21.60 21.00 -16.80
C HIS A 410 21.91 22.10 -15.78
N ILE A 411 20.95 22.29 -14.87
CA ILE A 411 21.18 22.41 -13.44
C ILE A 411 22.51 23.12 -13.18
N VAL A 412 22.45 24.46 -13.13
CA VAL A 412 23.19 25.20 -12.11
C VAL A 412 22.65 24.67 -10.78
N GLY A 413 23.07 23.45 -10.46
CA GLY A 413 23.05 22.96 -9.10
C GLY A 413 23.88 23.95 -8.32
N LYS A 414 23.63 24.01 -7.03
CA LYS A 414 24.57 24.59 -6.08
C LYS A 414 25.90 23.83 -6.20
N GLY A 415 26.65 24.10 -7.26
CA GLY A 415 28.08 23.92 -7.28
C GLY A 415 28.54 24.80 -6.17
N GLU A 416 28.96 24.16 -5.08
CA GLU A 416 29.89 24.75 -4.14
C GLU A 416 30.88 25.54 -4.99
N ALA A 417 30.84 26.87 -4.84
CA ALA A 417 31.80 27.73 -5.49
C ALA A 417 33.16 27.11 -5.20
N PRO A 418 33.98 26.77 -6.21
CA PRO A 418 35.33 26.34 -5.93
C PRO A 418 35.94 27.48 -5.12
N ALA A 419 36.22 27.19 -3.85
CA ALA A 419 36.96 28.08 -3.00
C ALA A 419 38.32 28.25 -3.65
N THR A 420 38.45 29.25 -4.51
CA THR A 420 39.72 29.74 -4.98
C THR A 420 40.46 30.18 -3.71
N PRO A 421 41.55 29.51 -3.32
CA PRO A 421 42.33 29.98 -2.22
C PRO A 421 42.91 31.34 -2.64
N SER A 422 42.37 32.40 -2.05
CA SER A 422 43.00 33.72 -2.12
C SER A 422 44.45 33.58 -1.65
N PRO A 423 45.45 34.01 -2.43
CA PRO A 423 46.82 34.03 -1.97
C PRO A 423 46.94 35.16 -0.96
N LEU A 424 46.73 34.84 0.32
CA LEU A 424 47.11 35.73 1.41
C LEU A 424 48.64 35.94 1.36
N PRO A 425 49.13 37.19 1.34
CA PRO A 425 50.55 37.46 1.41
C PRO A 425 51.07 37.04 2.78
N ARG A 426 51.86 35.96 2.81
CA ARG A 426 52.73 35.64 3.95
C ARG A 426 53.80 36.74 4.03
N GLY A 427 53.81 37.49 5.14
CA GLY A 427 54.97 38.31 5.51
C GLY A 427 54.65 39.75 5.88
N GLY A 428 53.82 39.96 6.90
CA GLY A 428 53.78 41.22 7.64
C GLY A 428 54.20 40.96 9.08
N GLN A 429 55.46 41.25 9.42
CA GLN A 429 55.92 41.33 10.81
C GLN A 429 55.12 42.43 11.51
N PHE A 430 54.36 42.07 12.54
CA PHE A 430 53.86 43.05 13.50
C PHE A 430 55.03 43.49 14.40
N PRO A 431 55.22 44.80 14.66
CA PRO A 431 56.19 45.25 15.64
C PRO A 431 55.72 44.88 17.05
N PRO A 432 56.65 44.63 18.00
CA PRO A 432 56.29 44.38 19.38
C PRO A 432 55.80 45.69 20.00
N PHE A 433 54.63 45.63 20.64
CA PHE A 433 54.21 46.66 21.57
C PHE A 433 55.09 46.54 22.83
N THR A 434 55.85 47.58 23.12
CA THR A 434 56.32 47.89 24.49
C THR A 434 55.67 49.18 24.93
N ASP A 435 55.31 49.20 26.21
CA ASP A 435 54.60 50.24 26.97
C ASP A 435 55.06 51.68 26.76
#